data_AF-A0A9E0WB42-F1
#
_entry.id   AF-A0A9E0WB42-F1
#
_cell.length_a   1.000
_cell.length_b   1.000
_cell.length_c   1.000
_cell.angle_alpha   90.00
_cell.angle_beta   90.00
_cell.angle_gamma   90.00
#
_symmetry.space_group_name_H-M   'P 1'
#
loop_
_entity.id
_entity.type
_entity.pdbx_description
1 polymer ?
#
loop_
_entity_poly.entity_id
_entity_poly.type
_entity_poly.pdbx_seq_one_letter_code
_entity_poly.pdbx_strand_id
1 'polypeptide(L)'
;MVKLRGAAAQIKNLHWVVVGLSLLLTITAWQFSAQIADARAEDQFDQRVQQLNGLLMDRMQKYELALLSGVGTIRANGGDISRTQWQRFAESLAVQDRLPGVSGIGVIKRVQESNLESYLAKER
;
A
#
# COMPACT_ATOMS: atom_id res chain seq x y z
N MET A 1 25.01 -40.11 -64.20
CA MET A 1 25.53 -39.47 -62.96
C MET A 1 24.95 -38.08 -62.65
N VAL A 2 23.80 -37.65 -63.21
CA VAL A 2 23.28 -36.27 -63.01
C VAL A 2 22.07 -36.17 -62.04
N LYS A 3 21.30 -37.25 -61.82
CA LYS A 3 20.07 -37.21 -61.00
C LYS A 3 20.29 -37.08 -59.47
N LEU A 4 21.48 -37.39 -58.96
CA LEU A 4 21.75 -37.37 -57.50
C LEU A 4 22.04 -35.97 -56.94
N ARG A 5 22.45 -35.01 -57.78
CA ARG A 5 22.75 -33.63 -57.33
C ARG A 5 21.48 -32.80 -57.05
N GLY A 6 20.38 -33.09 -57.75
CA GLY A 6 19.09 -32.40 -57.56
C GLY A 6 18.38 -32.78 -56.26
N ALA A 7 18.40 -34.07 -55.88
CA ALA A 7 17.77 -34.56 -54.66
C ALA A 7 18.46 -34.03 -53.39
N ALA A 8 19.80 -33.97 -53.37
CA ALA A 8 20.55 -33.40 -52.26
C ALA A 8 20.31 -31.88 -52.11
N ALA A 9 20.15 -31.16 -53.22
CA ALA A 9 19.81 -29.73 -53.21
C ALA A 9 18.36 -29.48 -52.74
N GLN A 10 17.41 -30.36 -53.10
CA GLN A 10 16.02 -30.30 -52.62
C GLN A 10 15.90 -30.55 -51.12
N ILE A 11 16.63 -31.54 -50.60
CA ILE A 11 16.70 -31.84 -49.17
C ILE A 11 17.36 -30.68 -48.41
N LYS A 12 18.46 -30.13 -48.95
CA LYS A 12 19.12 -28.94 -48.39
C LYS A 12 18.15 -27.75 -48.29
N ASN A 13 17.36 -27.48 -49.32
CA ASN A 13 16.39 -26.38 -49.31
C ASN A 13 15.23 -26.65 -48.33
N LEU A 14 14.76 -27.90 -48.23
CA LEU A 14 13.70 -28.29 -47.31
C LEU A 14 14.11 -28.11 -45.84
N HIS A 15 15.34 -28.48 -45.47
CA HIS A 15 15.83 -28.29 -44.11
C HIS A 15 15.88 -26.82 -43.69
N TRP A 16 16.29 -25.91 -44.60
CA TRP A 16 16.26 -24.47 -44.32
C TRP A 16 14.85 -23.93 -44.12
N VAL A 17 13.86 -24.44 -44.86
CA VAL A 17 12.44 -24.09 -44.66
C VAL A 17 11.96 -24.57 -43.30
N VAL A 18 12.28 -25.80 -42.91
CA VAL A 18 11.90 -26.35 -41.60
C VAL A 18 12.54 -25.53 -40.47
N VAL A 19 13.83 -25.24 -40.56
CA VAL A 19 14.53 -24.40 -39.57
C VAL A 19 13.91 -23.01 -39.49
N GLY A 20 13.62 -22.39 -40.63
CA GLY A 20 12.97 -21.08 -40.68
C GLY A 20 11.59 -21.09 -40.03
N LEU A 21 10.78 -22.12 -40.31
CA LEU A 21 9.44 -22.28 -39.73
C LEU A 21 9.50 -22.54 -38.22
N SER A 22 10.42 -23.41 -37.76
CA SER A 22 10.62 -23.66 -36.34
C SER A 22 11.07 -22.40 -35.62
N LEU A 23 12.01 -21.64 -36.19
CA LEU A 23 12.48 -20.39 -35.61
C LEU A 23 11.35 -19.35 -35.54
N LEU A 24 10.56 -19.23 -36.61
CA LEU A 24 9.39 -18.36 -36.64
C LEU A 24 8.41 -18.72 -35.52
N LEU A 25 8.10 -20.00 -35.36
CA LEU A 25 7.20 -20.50 -34.33
C LEU A 25 7.74 -20.25 -32.92
N THR A 26 9.04 -20.44 -32.70
CA THR A 26 9.68 -20.13 -31.42
C THR A 26 9.63 -18.64 -31.10
N ILE A 27 9.92 -17.78 -32.09
CA ILE A 27 9.90 -16.32 -31.89
C ILE A 27 8.48 -15.85 -31.58
N THR A 28 7.46 -16.33 -32.30
CA THR A 28 6.07 -15.93 -32.04
C THR A 28 5.58 -16.43 -30.69
N ALA A 29 5.88 -17.68 -30.34
CA ALA A 29 5.55 -18.23 -29.02
C ALA A 29 6.24 -17.44 -27.89
N TRP A 30 7.51 -17.07 -28.07
CA TRP A 30 8.25 -16.27 -27.10
C TRP A 30 7.66 -14.87 -26.95
N GLN A 31 7.37 -14.18 -28.05
CA GLN A 31 6.75 -12.84 -28.02
C GLN A 31 5.39 -12.86 -27.33
N PHE A 32 4.55 -13.85 -27.63
CA PHE A 32 3.25 -14.00 -26.98
C PHE A 32 3.41 -14.30 -25.48
N SER A 33 4.34 -15.19 -25.12
CA SER A 33 4.64 -15.50 -23.72
C SER A 33 5.18 -14.28 -22.96
N ALA A 34 5.98 -13.43 -23.59
CA ALA A 34 6.50 -12.21 -22.98
C ALA A 34 5.36 -11.22 -22.72
N GLN A 35 4.48 -10.99 -23.71
CA GLN A 35 3.32 -10.11 -23.54
C GLN A 35 2.39 -10.56 -22.41
N ILE A 36 2.13 -11.88 -22.30
CA ILE A 36 1.32 -12.42 -21.20
C ILE A 36 2.03 -12.20 -19.85
N ALA A 37 3.35 -12.40 -19.80
CA ALA A 37 4.11 -12.21 -18.57
C ALA A 37 4.06 -10.75 -18.11
N ASP A 38 4.23 -9.80 -19.03
CA ASP A 38 4.17 -8.36 -18.75
C ASP A 38 2.78 -7.93 -18.28
N ALA A 39 1.71 -8.32 -19.01
CA ALA A 39 0.34 -8.02 -18.61
C ALA A 39 0.00 -8.60 -17.23
N ARG A 40 0.45 -9.83 -16.95
CA ARG A 40 0.25 -10.46 -15.64
C ARG A 40 1.06 -9.77 -14.53
N ALA A 41 2.22 -9.20 -14.85
CA ALA A 41 3.00 -8.44 -13.89
C ALA A 41 2.30 -7.11 -13.54
N GLU A 42 1.74 -6.43 -14.53
CA GLU A 42 0.95 -5.20 -14.36
C GLU A 42 -0.31 -5.45 -13.52
N ASP A 43 -1.12 -6.46 -13.85
CA ASP A 43 -2.31 -6.81 -13.08
C ASP A 43 -1.99 -7.11 -11.60
N GLN A 44 -0.91 -7.86 -11.35
CA GLN A 44 -0.48 -8.17 -9.99
C GLN A 44 0.03 -6.94 -9.25
N PHE A 45 0.69 -6.01 -9.94
CA PHE A 45 1.13 -4.76 -9.35
C PHE A 45 -0.08 -3.91 -8.93
N ASP A 46 -1.05 -3.75 -9.82
CA ASP A 46 -2.25 -2.96 -9.55
C ASP A 46 -3.08 -3.53 -8.40
N GLN A 47 -3.25 -4.86 -8.35
CA GLN A 47 -3.91 -5.52 -7.22
C GLN A 47 -3.20 -5.25 -5.89
N ARG A 48 -1.86 -5.30 -5.88
CA ARG A 48 -1.06 -5.02 -4.68
C ARG A 48 -1.19 -3.55 -4.26
N VAL A 49 -1.17 -2.62 -5.21
CA VAL A 49 -1.36 -1.19 -4.93
C VAL A 49 -2.75 -0.93 -4.35
N GLN A 50 -3.80 -1.51 -4.94
CA GLN A 50 -5.16 -1.39 -4.42
C GLN A 50 -5.29 -1.96 -3.01
N GLN A 51 -4.71 -3.14 -2.76
CA GLN A 51 -4.69 -3.74 -1.42
C GLN A 51 -3.95 -2.84 -0.41
N LEU A 52 -2.79 -2.30 -0.79
CA LEU A 52 -2.02 -1.41 0.08
C LEU A 52 -2.77 -0.12 0.40
N ASN A 53 -3.43 0.47 -0.60
CA ASN A 53 -4.27 1.65 -0.41
C ASN A 53 -5.43 1.36 0.55
N GLY A 54 -6.07 0.20 0.43
CA GLY A 54 -7.11 -0.24 1.38
C GLY A 54 -6.58 -0.34 2.81
N LEU A 55 -5.43 -0.99 3.00
CA LEU A 55 -4.80 -1.11 4.32
C LEU A 55 -4.41 0.25 4.92
N LEU A 56 -3.94 1.19 4.09
CA LEU A 56 -3.64 2.55 4.52
C LEU A 56 -4.92 3.29 4.93
N MET A 57 -6.01 3.17 4.16
CA MET A 57 -7.28 3.80 4.48
C MET A 57 -7.86 3.27 5.80
N ASP A 58 -7.88 1.95 6.00
CA ASP A 58 -8.32 1.33 7.25
C ASP A 58 -7.52 1.84 8.46
N ARG A 59 -6.21 2.05 8.27
CA ARG A 59 -5.34 2.61 9.31
C ARG A 59 -5.69 4.07 9.60
N MET A 60 -5.93 4.88 8.58
CA MET A 60 -6.34 6.28 8.75
C MET A 60 -7.70 6.39 9.47
N GLN A 61 -8.66 5.54 9.13
CA GLN A 61 -9.96 5.49 9.80
C GLN A 61 -9.83 5.13 11.29
N LYS A 62 -8.93 4.21 11.66
CA LYS A 62 -8.64 3.90 13.07
C LYS A 62 -8.09 5.12 13.81
N TYR A 63 -7.22 5.89 13.17
CA TYR A 63 -6.67 7.12 13.75
C TYR A 63 -7.74 8.19 13.93
N GLU A 64 -8.60 8.38 12.92
CA GLU A 64 -9.74 9.28 13.01
C GLU A 64 -10.67 8.89 14.15
N LEU A 65 -11.05 7.61 14.25
CA LEU A 65 -11.92 7.11 15.30
C LEU A 65 -11.32 7.34 16.71
N ALA A 66 -10.00 7.14 16.86
CA ALA A 66 -9.30 7.44 18.10
C ALA A 66 -9.40 8.93 18.49
N LEU A 67 -9.20 9.83 17.53
CA LEU A 67 -9.32 11.27 17.75
C LEU A 67 -10.75 11.69 18.08
N LEU A 68 -11.74 11.19 17.33
CA LEU A 68 -13.16 11.42 17.58
C LEU A 68 -13.60 10.90 18.95
N SER A 69 -13.09 9.75 19.37
CA SER A 69 -13.33 9.20 20.71
C SER A 69 -12.80 10.15 21.79
N GLY A 70 -11.61 10.71 21.60
CA GLY A 70 -11.04 11.72 22.51
C GLY A 70 -11.90 12.98 22.61
N VAL A 71 -12.42 13.48 21.48
CA VAL A 71 -13.36 14.61 21.48
C VAL A 71 -14.64 14.25 22.24
N GLY A 72 -15.17 13.04 22.02
CA GLY A 72 -16.34 12.52 22.75
C GLY A 72 -16.12 12.48 24.26
N THR A 73 -14.95 11.99 24.70
CA THR A 73 -14.58 11.94 26.11
C THR A 73 -14.48 13.32 26.75
N ILE A 74 -13.93 14.31 26.05
CA ILE A 74 -13.86 15.70 26.54
C ILE A 74 -15.27 16.29 26.68
N ARG A 75 -16.14 16.10 25.68
CA ARG A 75 -17.52 16.59 25.74
C ARG A 75 -18.32 15.94 26.86
N ALA A 76 -18.14 14.64 27.09
CA ALA A 76 -18.79 13.92 28.18
C ALA A 76 -18.35 14.42 29.57
N ASN A 77 -17.14 14.99 29.70
CA ASN A 77 -16.63 15.61 30.93
C ASN A 77 -16.96 17.11 31.04
N GLY A 78 -17.98 17.60 30.34
CA GLY A 78 -18.42 19.00 30.43
C GLY A 78 -17.58 19.97 29.59
N GLY A 79 -16.82 19.45 28.61
CA GLY A 79 -16.05 20.27 27.65
C GLY A 79 -14.62 20.59 28.09
N ASP A 80 -14.18 20.10 29.23
CA ASP A 80 -12.78 20.16 29.68
C ASP A 80 -12.32 18.79 30.21
N ILE A 81 -11.02 18.58 30.27
CA ILE A 81 -10.43 17.35 30.81
C ILE A 81 -9.14 17.65 31.56
N SER A 82 -8.99 17.05 32.73
CA SER A 82 -7.73 17.13 33.49
C SER A 82 -6.67 16.19 32.91
N ARG A 83 -5.40 16.48 33.17
CA ARG A 83 -4.27 15.64 32.74
C ARG A 83 -4.41 14.17 33.17
N THR A 84 -4.90 13.91 34.39
CA THR A 84 -5.05 12.54 34.91
C THR A 84 -6.22 11.79 34.26
N GLN A 85 -7.29 12.50 33.89
CA GLN A 85 -8.40 11.92 33.12
C GLN A 85 -7.97 11.61 31.69
N TRP A 86 -7.23 12.53 31.05
CA TRP A 86 -6.69 12.31 29.71
C TRP A 86 -5.71 11.14 29.67
N GLN A 87 -4.81 11.04 30.65
CA GLN A 87 -3.87 9.92 30.75
C GLN A 87 -4.61 8.58 30.87
N ARG A 88 -5.62 8.49 31.75
CA ARG A 88 -6.45 7.28 31.88
C ARG A 88 -7.17 6.91 30.58
N PHE A 89 -7.69 7.91 29.86
CA PHE A 89 -8.28 7.70 28.55
C PHE A 89 -7.25 7.17 27.55
N ALA A 90 -6.08 7.80 27.45
CA ALA A 90 -5.02 7.41 26.52
C ALA A 90 -4.48 5.99 26.81
N GLU A 91 -4.35 5.63 28.08
CA GLU A 91 -4.01 4.27 28.52
C GLU A 91 -5.10 3.25 28.14
N SER A 92 -6.38 3.59 28.34
CA SER A 92 -7.50 2.71 27.97
C SER A 92 -7.64 2.49 26.46
N LEU A 93 -7.23 3.48 25.67
CA LEU A 93 -7.20 3.38 24.21
C LEU A 93 -6.05 2.49 23.72
N ALA A 94 -5.08 2.16 24.58
CA ALA A 94 -3.90 1.36 24.26
C ALA A 94 -3.19 1.87 23.00
N VAL A 95 -2.90 3.19 22.96
CA VAL A 95 -2.38 3.90 21.77
C VAL A 95 -1.16 3.21 21.17
N GLN A 96 -0.23 2.71 22.00
CA GLN A 96 0.98 2.04 21.54
C GLN A 96 0.69 0.70 20.85
N ASP A 97 -0.36 -0.02 21.28
CA ASP A 97 -0.71 -1.33 20.73
C ASP A 97 -1.69 -1.23 19.55
N ARG A 98 -2.65 -0.30 19.63
CA ARG A 98 -3.77 -0.18 18.67
C ARG A 98 -3.52 0.84 17.56
N LEU A 99 -2.60 1.78 17.75
CA LEU A 99 -2.28 2.85 16.79
C LEU A 99 -0.78 2.79 16.42
N PRO A 100 -0.33 1.70 15.77
CA PRO A 100 1.09 1.54 15.42
C PRO A 100 1.58 2.73 14.61
N GLY A 101 2.78 3.26 14.89
CA GLY A 101 3.33 4.44 14.21
C GLY A 101 2.87 5.80 14.77
N VAL A 102 2.00 5.82 15.77
CA VAL A 102 1.68 7.01 16.56
C VAL A 102 2.44 6.93 17.89
N SER A 103 3.23 7.97 18.22
CA SER A 103 3.98 8.01 19.48
C SER A 103 3.12 8.41 20.68
N GLY A 104 1.98 9.08 20.45
CA GLY A 104 1.05 9.49 21.50
C GLY A 104 -0.10 10.33 20.97
N ILE A 105 -1.05 10.63 21.85
CA ILE A 105 -2.19 11.52 21.58
C ILE A 105 -2.25 12.61 22.65
N GLY A 106 -2.67 13.80 22.26
CA GLY A 106 -2.69 14.98 23.14
C GLY A 106 -3.90 15.86 22.89
N VAL A 107 -4.20 16.70 23.88
CA VAL A 107 -5.21 17.76 23.80
C VAL A 107 -4.49 19.09 23.76
N ILE A 108 -4.86 19.93 22.79
CA ILE A 108 -4.35 21.30 22.70
C ILE A 108 -5.48 22.22 23.14
N LYS A 109 -5.31 22.87 24.31
CA LYS A 109 -6.25 23.88 24.81
C LYS A 109 -5.86 25.25 24.24
N ARG A 110 -6.83 25.98 23.68
CA ARG A 110 -6.63 27.36 23.21
C ARG A 110 -6.74 28.30 24.41
N VAL A 111 -5.68 29.04 24.70
CA VAL A 111 -5.60 30.01 25.80
C VAL A 111 -5.25 31.39 25.23
N GLN A 112 -5.96 32.43 25.65
CA GLN A 112 -5.60 33.81 25.32
C GLN A 112 -4.42 34.26 26.18
N GLU A 113 -3.57 35.14 25.65
CA GLU A 113 -2.35 35.60 26.33
C GLU A 113 -2.64 36.22 27.71
N SER A 114 -3.74 36.97 27.83
CA SER A 114 -4.20 37.54 29.11
C SER A 114 -4.55 36.50 30.19
N ASN A 115 -4.82 35.26 29.79
CA ASN A 115 -5.20 34.16 30.68
C ASN A 115 -4.09 33.11 30.83
N LEU A 116 -2.89 33.35 30.29
CA LEU A 116 -1.81 32.37 30.30
C LEU A 116 -1.32 32.06 31.72
N GLU A 117 -1.06 33.10 32.52
CA GLU A 117 -0.58 32.95 33.90
C GLU A 117 -1.58 32.17 34.77
N SER A 118 -2.87 32.51 34.66
CA SER A 118 -3.92 31.84 35.42
C SER A 118 -4.12 30.39 34.98
N TYR A 119 -3.93 30.09 33.69
CA TYR A 119 -3.94 28.73 33.16
C TYR A 119 -2.75 27.89 33.66
N LEU A 120 -1.53 28.44 33.60
CA LEU A 120 -0.32 27.74 34.07
C LEU A 120 -0.36 27.47 35.57
N ALA A 121 -0.93 28.38 36.36
CA ALA A 121 -1.12 28.19 37.80
C ALA A 121 -2.13 27.06 38.12
N LYS A 122 -3.07 26.76 37.21
CA LYS A 122 -4.07 25.69 37.36
C LYS A 122 -3.57 24.31 36.93
N GLU A 123 -2.66 24.27 35.95
CA GLU A 123 -2.16 23.03 35.33
C GLU A 123 -0.80 22.57 35.90
N ARG A 124 -0.14 23.38 36.73
CA ARG A 124 1.02 22.99 37.56
C ARG A 124 0.60 22.17 38.78
#